data_AF-A0AAV0VCX8-F1
#
_entry.id   AF-A0AAV0VCX8-F1
#
_cell.length_a   1.000
_cell.length_b   1.000
_cell.length_c   1.000
_cell.angle_alpha   90.00
_cell.angle_beta   90.00
_cell.angle_gamma   90.00
#
_symmetry.space_group_name_H-M   'P 1'
#
loop_
_entity.id
_entity.type
_entity.pdbx_description
1 polymer ?
#
loop_
_entity_poly.entity_id
_entity_poly.type
_entity_poly.pdbx_seq_one_letter_code
_entity_poly.pdbx_strand_id
1 'polypeptide(L)'
;MVVVFSQKAEVGLSALVACCFQPSHTDEARYMVQNQSIRRSYIDSTNFILPYYQNPPRWIKDDLMEVCVDCNVQFGLIKRKHHCRCCGQVFCGHCAANFDRVVKFGFVEPVRLCNNCVTTVKTENDFYEKVLPLLEKGDLFSKYGLLRKKYVYLKFIRAKNIFQYQKFNLERRTYEGDIKAIPLDGITDVREVEVGQNNADVGIIVSVGSEEHRFDATTTLKRQQWMEAIVGARQVRDIMLAKEREKRLKQVEKENDEIRKMSENLHMMEKRRATFQEDRMRRRAAKREQLRAKYHLATAAS
;
A
#
# COMPACT_ATOMS: atom_id res chain seq x y z
N MET A 1 9.60 26.67 30.68
CA MET A 1 8.64 27.68 30.20
C MET A 1 7.37 26.94 29.82
N VAL A 2 6.42 26.94 30.74
CA VAL A 2 5.15 26.22 30.69
C VAL A 2 4.15 27.09 29.93
N VAL A 3 3.40 26.51 29.00
CA VAL A 3 2.23 27.18 28.42
C VAL A 3 1.01 26.28 28.64
N VAL A 4 0.13 26.74 29.51
CA VAL A 4 -1.21 26.23 29.83
C VAL A 4 -2.21 27.25 29.31
N PHE A 5 -3.25 26.82 28.59
CA PHE A 5 -4.53 27.50 28.43
C PHE A 5 -5.56 26.47 27.91
N SER A 6 -6.87 26.52 28.15
CA SER A 6 -7.75 26.91 29.25
C SER A 6 -9.12 26.37 28.81
N GLN A 7 -9.84 25.61 29.64
CA GLN A 7 -11.21 25.20 29.39
C GLN A 7 -12.19 26.30 29.82
N LYS A 8 -13.14 26.66 28.95
CA LYS A 8 -14.49 27.06 29.39
C LYS A 8 -15.54 26.60 28.38
N ALA A 9 -16.62 26.09 28.95
CA ALA A 9 -17.86 25.67 28.31
C ALA A 9 -18.85 26.83 28.29
N GLU A 10 -19.74 26.85 27.29
CA GLU A 10 -21.04 27.51 27.38
C GLU A 10 -22.12 26.57 26.82
N VAL A 11 -23.14 26.38 27.64
CA VAL A 11 -24.40 25.69 27.37
C VAL A 11 -25.46 26.75 27.12
N GLY A 12 -26.28 26.56 26.07
CA GLY A 12 -27.47 27.35 25.81
C GLY A 12 -28.55 26.48 25.16
N LEU A 13 -29.63 26.24 25.90
CA LEU A 13 -30.84 25.54 25.47
C LEU A 13 -31.72 26.44 24.60
N SER A 14 -32.31 25.86 23.54
CA SER A 14 -33.67 26.20 23.11
C SER A 14 -34.24 25.04 22.29
N ALA A 15 -35.29 24.42 22.82
CA ALA A 15 -36.04 23.34 22.21
C ALA A 15 -37.19 23.87 21.33
N LEU A 16 -37.76 22.94 20.56
CA LEU A 16 -39.05 22.97 19.83
C LEU A 16 -38.98 23.54 18.40
N VAL A 17 -38.95 22.65 17.40
CA VAL A 17 -40.15 22.22 16.65
C VAL A 17 -39.88 20.83 16.08
N ALA A 18 -40.72 19.86 16.46
CA ALA A 18 -40.79 18.55 15.83
C ALA A 18 -41.59 18.66 14.52
N CYS A 19 -41.05 18.10 13.44
CA CYS A 19 -41.67 16.99 12.71
C CYS A 19 -41.02 16.80 11.32
N CYS A 20 -40.89 15.52 10.97
CA CYS A 20 -40.69 14.97 9.64
C CYS A 20 -39.25 14.93 9.09
N PHE A 21 -38.69 13.72 9.22
CA PHE A 21 -37.92 13.02 8.17
C PHE A 21 -36.41 13.29 8.05
N GLN A 22 -35.60 12.46 8.74
CA GLN A 22 -34.30 11.86 8.32
C GLN A 22 -33.67 11.13 9.54
N PRO A 23 -32.65 10.25 9.40
CA PRO A 23 -32.26 9.34 8.30
C PRO A 23 -31.95 7.89 8.81
N SER A 24 -31.97 6.88 7.95
CA SER A 24 -31.48 5.53 8.30
C SER A 24 -29.95 5.50 8.34
N HIS A 25 -29.40 5.95 9.48
CA HIS A 25 -28.06 5.65 9.93
C HIS A 25 -28.00 4.14 10.25
N THR A 26 -27.44 3.32 9.36
CA THR A 26 -27.18 1.91 9.71
C THR A 26 -25.87 1.80 10.49
N ASP A 27 -25.99 1.23 11.68
CA ASP A 27 -25.05 1.09 12.79
C ASP A 27 -23.70 0.38 12.54
N GLU A 28 -23.38 -0.06 11.32
CA GLU A 28 -22.17 -0.89 11.09
C GLU A 28 -20.85 -0.11 11.11
N ALA A 29 -20.86 1.18 10.71
CA ALA A 29 -19.64 1.99 10.70
C ALA A 29 -19.14 2.35 12.12
N ARG A 30 -20.04 2.44 13.11
CA ARG A 30 -19.67 2.64 14.52
C ARG A 30 -19.13 1.36 15.15
N TYR A 31 -19.64 0.19 14.75
CA TYR A 31 -19.23 -1.10 15.30
C TYR A 31 -17.77 -1.47 14.99
N MET A 32 -17.18 -0.95 13.91
CA MET A 32 -15.77 -1.23 13.55
C MET A 32 -14.77 -0.20 14.07
N VAL A 33 -15.18 1.06 14.28
CA VAL A 33 -14.30 2.10 14.84
C VAL A 33 -14.21 2.01 16.36
N GLN A 34 -15.31 1.68 17.05
CA GLN A 34 -15.29 1.46 18.51
C GLN A 34 -14.65 0.12 18.91
N ASN A 35 -14.57 -0.85 18.00
CA ASN A 35 -13.83 -2.10 18.26
C ASN A 35 -12.31 -1.97 18.09
N GLN A 36 -11.77 -0.85 17.61
CA GLN A 36 -10.30 -0.66 17.57
C GLN A 36 -9.72 -0.46 18.98
N SER A 37 -10.48 0.14 19.90
CA SER A 37 -10.11 0.22 21.33
C SER A 37 -10.42 -1.06 22.10
N ILE A 38 -11.51 -1.77 21.77
CA ILE A 38 -11.92 -3.02 22.45
C ILE A 38 -11.10 -4.25 21.97
N ARG A 39 -10.63 -4.30 20.72
CA ARG A 39 -9.71 -5.37 20.26
C ARG A 39 -8.30 -5.23 20.82
N ARG A 40 -7.91 -4.04 21.29
CA ARG A 40 -6.66 -3.85 22.04
C ARG A 40 -6.68 -4.55 23.40
N SER A 41 -7.86 -4.77 23.99
CA SER A 41 -8.02 -5.38 25.32
C SER A 41 -8.32 -6.89 25.30
N TYR A 42 -8.60 -7.49 24.14
CA TYR A 42 -8.89 -8.93 24.02
C TYR A 42 -7.76 -9.76 23.37
N ILE A 43 -6.62 -9.13 23.10
CA ILE A 43 -5.39 -9.87 22.79
C ILE A 43 -4.67 -9.97 24.13
N ASP A 44 -4.67 -11.18 24.69
CA ASP A 44 -3.74 -11.56 25.75
C ASP A 44 -2.36 -10.98 25.41
N SER A 45 -1.82 -10.18 26.31
CA SER A 45 -0.57 -9.40 26.16
C SER A 45 0.66 -10.21 25.73
N THR A 46 0.53 -11.52 25.57
CA THR A 46 1.54 -12.49 25.21
C THR A 46 1.49 -12.98 23.74
N ASN A 47 0.43 -12.69 22.96
CA ASN A 47 0.18 -13.34 21.65
C ASN A 47 0.12 -12.41 20.42
N PHE A 48 0.78 -11.24 20.43
CA PHE A 48 0.87 -10.38 19.25
C PHE A 48 1.82 -10.97 18.19
N ILE A 49 1.28 -11.47 17.07
CA ILE A 49 2.08 -11.92 15.91
C ILE A 49 2.83 -10.74 15.25
N LEU A 50 2.23 -9.54 15.29
CA LEU A 50 2.82 -8.32 14.74
C LEU A 50 2.77 -7.20 15.81
N PRO A 51 3.81 -6.35 15.94
CA PRO A 51 3.80 -5.23 16.88
C PRO A 51 2.68 -4.23 16.58
N TYR A 52 2.36 -4.10 15.28
CA TYR A 52 1.26 -3.28 14.78
C TYR A 52 0.60 -3.98 13.60
N TYR A 53 -0.71 -4.16 13.68
CA TYR A 53 -1.52 -4.57 12.54
C TYR A 53 -1.75 -3.40 11.60
N GLN A 54 -1.84 -3.69 10.31
CA GLN A 54 -2.29 -2.74 9.31
C GLN A 54 -3.80 -2.51 9.45
N ASN A 55 -4.26 -1.33 9.04
CA ASN A 55 -5.69 -1.06 9.01
C ASN A 55 -6.35 -1.86 7.86
N PRO A 56 -7.46 -2.57 8.12
CA PRO A 56 -8.21 -3.22 7.06
C PRO A 56 -8.74 -2.19 6.06
N PRO A 57 -8.97 -2.58 4.79
CA PRO A 57 -9.52 -1.67 3.80
C PRO A 57 -10.94 -1.23 4.17
N ARG A 58 -11.30 0.00 3.80
CA ARG A 58 -12.69 0.43 3.83
C ARG A 58 -13.50 -0.36 2.81
N TRP A 59 -14.68 -0.80 3.22
CA TRP A 59 -15.62 -1.44 2.32
C TRP A 59 -16.23 -0.41 1.39
N ILE A 60 -16.38 -0.79 0.12
CA ILE A 60 -17.16 0.00 -0.83
C ILE A 60 -18.63 -0.10 -0.42
N LYS A 61 -19.33 1.05 -0.39
CA LYS A 61 -20.76 1.10 -0.10
C LYS A 61 -21.52 0.30 -1.15
N ASP A 62 -22.49 -0.48 -0.71
CA ASP A 62 -23.27 -1.34 -1.60
C ASP A 62 -23.93 -0.57 -2.74
N ASP A 63 -24.45 0.62 -2.48
CA ASP A 63 -25.16 1.45 -3.48
C ASP A 63 -24.27 1.88 -4.66
N LEU A 64 -22.95 1.84 -4.50
CA LEU A 64 -21.99 2.18 -5.57
C LEU A 64 -21.70 1.00 -6.49
N MET A 65 -22.19 -0.19 -6.17
CA MET A 65 -21.84 -1.43 -6.86
C MET A 65 -23.10 -2.14 -7.36
N GLU A 66 -23.33 -2.10 -8.66
CA GLU A 66 -24.47 -2.78 -9.31
C GLU A 66 -24.12 -4.20 -9.76
N VAL A 67 -22.84 -4.49 -9.97
CA VAL A 67 -22.33 -5.76 -10.47
C VAL A 67 -21.20 -6.31 -9.60
N CYS A 68 -21.02 -7.63 -9.61
CA CYS A 68 -19.89 -8.29 -8.97
C CYS A 68 -18.57 -7.86 -9.62
N VAL A 69 -17.57 -7.50 -8.80
CA VAL A 69 -16.25 -7.05 -9.30
C VAL A 69 -15.50 -8.10 -10.12
N ASP A 70 -15.76 -9.38 -9.89
CA ASP A 70 -15.04 -10.49 -10.54
C ASP A 70 -15.79 -11.02 -11.78
N CYS A 71 -17.06 -11.42 -11.63
CA CYS A 71 -17.83 -12.04 -12.72
C CYS A 71 -18.84 -11.10 -13.42
N ASN A 72 -18.93 -9.83 -13.02
CA ASN A 72 -19.87 -8.84 -13.55
C ASN A 72 -21.36 -9.20 -13.47
N VAL A 73 -21.75 -10.24 -12.69
CA VAL A 73 -23.16 -10.56 -12.49
C VAL A 73 -23.87 -9.41 -11.78
N GLN A 74 -25.05 -9.04 -12.29
CA GLN A 74 -25.86 -7.98 -11.69
C GLN A 74 -26.42 -8.42 -10.34
N PHE A 75 -26.30 -7.54 -9.36
CA PHE A 75 -26.90 -7.73 -8.06
C PHE A 75 -28.40 -7.42 -8.10
N GLY A 76 -29.15 -8.06 -7.22
CA GLY A 76 -30.60 -7.88 -7.13
C GLY A 76 -31.17 -8.64 -5.93
N LEU A 77 -32.46 -8.94 -5.98
CA LEU A 77 -33.15 -9.62 -4.86
C LEU A 77 -32.57 -11.01 -4.56
N ILE A 78 -32.15 -11.74 -5.62
CA ILE A 78 -31.63 -13.11 -5.52
C ILE A 78 -30.10 -13.10 -5.36
N LYS A 79 -29.38 -12.25 -6.11
CA LYS A 79 -27.91 -12.14 -6.05
C LYS A 79 -27.52 -11.06 -5.05
N ARG A 80 -27.17 -11.49 -3.83
CA ARG A 80 -26.74 -10.62 -2.73
C ARG A 80 -25.27 -10.21 -2.86
N LYS A 81 -24.96 -9.06 -2.27
CA LYS A 81 -23.63 -8.44 -2.20
C LYS A 81 -22.84 -8.99 -1.02
N HIS A 82 -21.54 -9.21 -1.20
CA HIS A 82 -20.63 -9.66 -0.16
C HIS A 82 -19.27 -8.97 -0.25
N HIS A 83 -18.80 -8.40 0.86
CA HIS A 83 -17.47 -7.78 0.90
C HIS A 83 -16.36 -8.78 1.20
N CYS A 84 -15.27 -8.67 0.46
CA CYS A 84 -14.01 -9.32 0.82
C CYS A 84 -13.35 -8.55 1.97
N ARG A 85 -13.02 -9.22 3.08
CA ARG A 85 -12.38 -8.57 4.24
C ARG A 85 -10.93 -8.18 3.99
N CYS A 86 -10.30 -8.70 2.93
CA CYS A 86 -8.92 -8.36 2.56
C CYS A 86 -8.83 -7.16 1.59
N CYS A 87 -9.75 -6.99 0.64
CA CYS A 87 -9.68 -5.90 -0.35
C CYS A 87 -10.83 -4.88 -0.27
N GLY A 88 -11.90 -5.15 0.49
CA GLY A 88 -13.05 -4.26 0.68
C GLY A 88 -13.99 -4.15 -0.52
N GLN A 89 -13.71 -4.85 -1.63
CA GLN A 89 -14.54 -4.89 -2.84
C GLN A 89 -15.77 -5.79 -2.66
N VAL A 90 -16.76 -5.62 -3.55
CA VAL A 90 -18.06 -6.31 -3.49
C VAL A 90 -18.17 -7.44 -4.52
N PHE A 91 -18.60 -8.61 -4.06
CA PHE A 91 -18.67 -9.84 -4.85
C PHE A 91 -20.01 -10.57 -4.65
N CYS A 92 -20.33 -11.47 -5.57
CA CYS A 92 -21.41 -12.45 -5.38
C CYS A 92 -20.93 -13.60 -4.48
N GLY A 93 -21.87 -14.43 -3.99
CA GLY A 93 -21.55 -15.52 -3.07
C GLY A 93 -20.56 -16.55 -3.63
N HIS A 94 -20.56 -16.77 -4.96
CA HIS A 94 -19.62 -17.66 -5.63
C HIS A 94 -18.19 -17.08 -5.68
N CYS A 95 -18.05 -15.80 -6.07
CA CYS A 95 -16.74 -15.14 -6.17
C CYS A 95 -16.11 -14.80 -4.81
N ALA A 96 -16.89 -14.89 -3.72
CA ALA A 96 -16.41 -14.70 -2.35
C ALA A 96 -16.83 -15.85 -1.42
N ALA A 97 -16.68 -17.10 -1.90
CA ALA A 97 -17.02 -18.31 -1.15
C ALA A 97 -15.95 -18.71 -0.10
N ASN A 98 -14.74 -18.17 -0.20
CA ASN A 98 -13.60 -18.58 0.61
C ASN A 98 -13.54 -17.85 1.95
N PHE A 99 -12.96 -18.51 2.96
CA PHE A 99 -12.74 -17.96 4.29
C PHE A 99 -11.33 -18.31 4.77
N ASP A 100 -10.59 -17.31 5.25
CA ASP A 100 -9.27 -17.51 5.86
C ASP A 100 -8.96 -16.35 6.81
N ARG A 101 -7.99 -16.54 7.71
CA ARG A 101 -7.45 -15.48 8.56
C ARG A 101 -6.78 -14.41 7.71
N VAL A 102 -6.68 -13.19 8.20
CA VAL A 102 -5.86 -12.16 7.54
C VAL A 102 -4.99 -11.50 8.61
N VAL A 103 -3.85 -12.13 8.87
CA VAL A 103 -2.97 -11.84 10.02
C VAL A 103 -2.51 -10.39 10.00
N LYS A 104 -2.16 -9.85 8.83
CA LYS A 104 -1.72 -8.45 8.69
C LYS A 104 -2.75 -7.42 9.17
N PHE A 105 -4.03 -7.75 9.20
CA PHE A 105 -5.12 -6.87 9.67
C PHE A 105 -5.61 -7.24 11.08
N GLY A 106 -4.99 -8.22 11.74
CA GLY A 106 -5.43 -8.71 13.04
C GLY A 106 -6.73 -9.53 12.98
N PHE A 107 -7.07 -10.07 11.81
CA PHE A 107 -8.15 -11.05 11.69
C PHE A 107 -7.60 -12.44 12.00
N VAL A 108 -7.64 -12.82 13.29
CA VAL A 108 -7.20 -14.14 13.78
C VAL A 108 -8.23 -15.24 13.57
N GLU A 109 -9.49 -14.88 13.33
CA GLU A 109 -10.54 -15.82 12.94
C GLU A 109 -10.75 -15.77 11.41
N PRO A 110 -11.16 -16.87 10.77
CA PRO A 110 -11.45 -16.89 9.34
C PRO A 110 -12.51 -15.86 8.95
N VAL A 111 -12.17 -15.02 7.97
CA VAL A 111 -13.04 -14.00 7.40
C VAL A 111 -13.25 -14.24 5.92
N ARG A 112 -14.38 -13.75 5.38
CA ARG A 112 -14.73 -13.94 3.96
C ARG A 112 -13.74 -13.26 3.03
N LEU A 113 -13.28 -13.99 2.01
CA LEU A 113 -12.34 -13.55 0.98
C LEU A 113 -12.89 -13.80 -0.42
N CYS A 114 -12.51 -12.93 -1.36
CA CYS A 114 -12.69 -13.22 -2.78
C CYS A 114 -11.64 -14.20 -3.30
N ASN A 115 -11.90 -14.79 -4.47
CA ASN A 115 -11.02 -15.75 -5.13
C ASN A 115 -9.58 -15.23 -5.34
N ASN A 116 -9.40 -13.93 -5.60
CA ASN A 116 -8.06 -13.35 -5.76
C ASN A 116 -7.35 -13.16 -4.42
N CYS A 117 -8.10 -12.86 -3.35
CA CYS A 117 -7.51 -12.58 -2.05
C CYS A 117 -7.11 -13.86 -1.31
N VAL A 118 -7.82 -14.97 -1.48
CA VAL A 118 -7.50 -16.21 -0.72
C VAL A 118 -6.08 -16.69 -0.97
N THR A 119 -5.62 -16.70 -2.22
CA THR A 119 -4.24 -17.11 -2.57
C THR A 119 -3.20 -16.14 -1.98
N THR A 120 -3.45 -14.84 -2.12
CA THR A 120 -2.52 -13.82 -1.60
C THR A 120 -2.43 -13.87 -0.07
N VAL A 121 -3.57 -13.99 0.59
CA VAL A 121 -3.67 -14.04 2.05
C VAL A 121 -2.97 -15.27 2.60
N LYS A 122 -3.10 -16.42 1.94
CA LYS A 122 -2.39 -17.64 2.34
C LYS A 122 -0.87 -17.42 2.37
N THR A 123 -0.30 -16.90 1.28
CA THR A 123 1.13 -16.58 1.21
C THR A 123 1.55 -15.54 2.26
N GLU A 124 0.75 -14.48 2.46
CA GLU A 124 1.03 -13.46 3.46
C GLU A 124 0.96 -14.03 4.90
N ASN A 125 -0.04 -14.85 5.22
CA ASN A 125 -0.19 -15.49 6.54
C ASN A 125 0.99 -16.42 6.83
N ASP A 126 1.37 -17.28 5.88
CA ASP A 126 2.53 -18.16 6.02
C ASP A 126 3.81 -17.36 6.31
N PHE A 127 4.00 -16.24 5.62
CA PHE A 127 5.12 -15.35 5.87
C PHE A 127 5.07 -14.73 7.28
N TYR A 128 3.95 -14.13 7.68
CA TYR A 128 3.85 -13.44 8.98
C TYR A 128 3.94 -14.40 10.17
N GLU A 129 3.37 -15.59 10.06
CA GLU A 129 3.30 -16.57 11.15
C GLU A 129 4.59 -17.38 11.29
N LYS A 130 5.20 -17.81 10.16
CA LYS A 130 6.31 -18.76 10.18
C LYS A 130 7.66 -18.11 9.86
N VAL A 131 7.70 -17.26 8.84
CA VAL A 131 8.95 -16.75 8.27
C VAL A 131 9.46 -15.51 9.01
N LEU A 132 8.57 -14.55 9.26
CA LEU A 132 8.93 -13.27 9.84
C LEU A 132 9.56 -13.39 11.24
N PRO A 133 9.05 -14.22 12.17
CA PRO A 133 9.68 -14.38 13.48
C PRO A 133 11.10 -14.92 13.39
N LEU A 134 11.38 -15.85 12.47
CA LEU A 134 12.71 -16.39 12.22
C LEU A 134 13.66 -15.28 11.74
N LEU A 135 13.22 -14.48 10.77
CA LEU A 135 14.02 -13.41 10.20
C LEU A 135 14.29 -12.26 11.19
N GLU A 136 13.28 -11.83 11.96
CA GLU A 136 13.43 -10.75 12.95
C GLU A 136 14.24 -11.18 14.17
N LYS A 137 14.10 -12.43 14.62
CA LYS A 137 14.93 -13.01 15.67
C LYS A 137 16.40 -12.96 15.29
N GLY A 138 16.71 -13.28 14.03
CA GLY A 138 18.08 -13.32 13.53
C GLY A 138 18.85 -14.55 13.96
N ASP A 139 20.00 -14.77 13.33
CA ASP A 139 20.84 -15.93 13.58
C ASP A 139 22.31 -15.67 13.22
N LEU A 140 23.20 -16.50 13.76
CA LEU A 140 24.63 -16.41 13.58
C LEU A 140 25.06 -17.12 12.29
N PHE A 141 25.82 -16.45 11.44
CA PHE A 141 26.43 -17.03 10.25
C PHE A 141 27.93 -16.86 10.30
N SER A 142 28.63 -17.70 9.56
CA SER A 142 30.06 -17.52 9.33
C SER A 142 30.30 -16.78 8.02
N LYS A 143 31.39 -16.02 7.99
CA LYS A 143 31.95 -15.42 6.77
C LYS A 143 33.44 -15.74 6.73
N TYR A 144 33.90 -16.25 5.60
CA TYR A 144 35.32 -16.41 5.35
C TYR A 144 35.96 -15.05 5.08
N GLY A 145 36.92 -14.68 5.92
CA GLY A 145 37.96 -13.72 5.53
C GLY A 145 39.16 -14.45 4.92
N LEU A 146 40.16 -13.69 4.45
CA LEU A 146 41.38 -14.25 3.84
C LEU A 146 42.15 -15.24 4.75
N LEU A 147 42.04 -15.13 6.08
CA LEU A 147 42.88 -15.90 7.02
C LEU A 147 42.15 -16.52 8.22
N ARG A 148 40.94 -16.05 8.57
CA ARG A 148 40.19 -16.54 9.74
C ARG A 148 38.70 -16.53 9.48
N LYS A 149 38.01 -17.57 9.97
CA LYS A 149 36.55 -17.64 10.04
C LYS A 149 36.05 -16.55 10.99
N LYS A 150 35.13 -15.71 10.51
CA LYS A 150 34.49 -14.65 11.30
C LYS A 150 33.02 -14.99 11.45
N TYR A 151 32.44 -14.60 12.58
CA TYR A 151 31.01 -14.75 12.80
C TYR A 151 30.29 -13.41 12.63
N VAL A 152 29.13 -13.46 12.00
CA VAL A 152 28.23 -12.31 11.83
C VAL A 152 26.85 -12.69 12.32
N TYR A 153 26.15 -11.75 12.93
CA TYR A 153 24.75 -11.93 13.28
C TYR A 153 23.89 -11.26 12.22
N LEU A 154 23.05 -12.03 11.53
CA LEU A 154 22.17 -11.57 10.45
C LEU A 154 20.73 -11.54 10.97
N LYS A 155 20.01 -10.44 10.73
CA LYS A 155 18.58 -10.30 11.06
C LYS A 155 17.86 -9.39 10.09
N PHE A 156 16.55 -9.56 9.97
CA PHE A 156 15.69 -8.66 9.19
C PHE A 156 15.13 -7.54 10.06
N ILE A 157 15.21 -6.32 9.56
CA ILE A 157 14.65 -5.12 10.17
C ILE A 157 13.43 -4.70 9.36
N ARG A 158 12.27 -5.22 9.73
CA ARG A 158 11.00 -5.00 9.01
C ARG A 158 10.69 -3.52 8.76
N ALA A 159 10.86 -2.67 9.78
CA ALA A 159 10.54 -1.24 9.68
C ALA A 159 11.35 -0.49 8.60
N LYS A 160 12.54 -1.02 8.25
CA LYS A 160 13.42 -0.44 7.22
C LYS A 160 13.44 -1.28 5.94
N ASN A 161 12.79 -2.44 5.93
CA ASN A 161 12.84 -3.41 4.83
C ASN A 161 14.27 -3.81 4.42
N ILE A 162 15.15 -4.02 5.41
CA ILE A 162 16.56 -4.39 5.20
C ILE A 162 16.94 -5.64 5.98
N PHE A 163 17.80 -6.46 5.41
CA PHE A 163 18.62 -7.40 6.17
C PHE A 163 19.83 -6.67 6.71
N GLN A 164 20.04 -6.75 8.02
CA GLN A 164 21.17 -6.16 8.70
C GLN A 164 22.10 -7.27 9.19
N TYR A 165 23.40 -7.12 8.98
CA TYR A 165 24.38 -7.97 9.63
C TYR A 165 25.58 -7.21 10.17
N GLN A 166 26.13 -7.69 11.29
CA GLN A 166 27.29 -7.11 11.96
C GLN A 166 28.19 -8.22 12.48
N LYS A 167 29.50 -7.97 12.59
CA LYS A 167 30.44 -8.92 13.18
C LYS A 167 30.05 -9.18 14.64
N PHE A 168 30.11 -10.44 15.04
CA PHE A 168 29.79 -10.88 16.39
C PHE A 168 30.95 -11.67 16.98
N ASN A 169 31.38 -11.29 18.17
CA ASN A 169 32.41 -11.99 18.92
C ASN A 169 31.74 -13.01 19.84
N LEU A 170 32.00 -14.31 19.63
CA LEU A 170 31.35 -15.37 20.39
C LEU A 170 31.81 -15.46 21.84
N GLU A 171 33.08 -15.18 22.10
CA GLU A 171 33.65 -15.24 23.45
C GLU A 171 33.12 -14.12 24.33
N ARG A 172 33.13 -12.89 23.79
CA ARG A 172 32.66 -11.69 24.51
C ARG A 172 31.15 -11.49 24.43
N ARG A 173 30.47 -12.17 23.51
CA ARG A 173 29.06 -11.98 23.15
C ARG A 173 28.74 -10.52 22.79
N THR A 174 29.68 -9.86 22.12
CA THR A 174 29.58 -8.45 21.72
C THR A 174 29.55 -8.30 20.21
N TYR A 175 28.81 -7.28 19.75
CA TYR A 175 28.88 -6.82 18.37
C TYR A 175 30.13 -5.96 18.15
N GLU A 176 30.76 -6.10 16.99
CA GLU A 176 32.00 -5.38 16.65
C GLU A 176 31.92 -4.79 15.23
N GLY A 177 32.62 -3.68 15.00
CA GLY A 177 32.76 -3.07 13.69
C GLY A 177 31.44 -2.55 13.09
N ASP A 178 31.46 -2.30 11.78
CA ASP A 178 30.36 -1.65 11.10
C ASP A 178 29.14 -2.54 10.89
N ILE A 179 27.98 -1.91 10.94
CA ILE A 179 26.71 -2.51 10.56
C ILE A 179 26.60 -2.47 9.04
N LYS A 180 26.36 -3.63 8.43
CA LYS A 180 26.09 -3.75 7.00
C LYS A 180 24.60 -3.98 6.78
N ALA A 181 24.08 -3.44 5.69
CA ALA A 181 22.67 -3.53 5.32
C ALA A 181 22.53 -4.01 3.87
N ILE A 182 21.57 -4.90 3.66
CA ILE A 182 21.15 -5.42 2.37
C ILE A 182 19.66 -5.07 2.21
N PRO A 183 19.30 -4.15 1.30
CA PRO A 183 17.90 -3.82 1.04
C PRO A 183 17.15 -5.03 0.49
N LEU A 184 15.98 -5.37 1.05
CA LEU A 184 15.17 -6.50 0.54
C LEU A 184 14.80 -6.28 -0.93
N ASP A 185 14.42 -5.05 -1.28
CA ASP A 185 14.02 -4.66 -2.63
C ASP A 185 15.16 -4.82 -3.65
N GLY A 186 16.42 -4.79 -3.19
CA GLY A 186 17.62 -4.93 -4.03
C GLY A 186 18.09 -6.37 -4.23
N ILE A 187 17.57 -7.35 -3.48
CA ILE A 187 17.98 -8.75 -3.63
C ILE A 187 17.46 -9.29 -4.97
N THR A 188 18.37 -9.72 -5.84
CA THR A 188 18.07 -10.22 -7.18
C THR A 188 18.06 -11.75 -7.25
N ASP A 189 18.85 -12.41 -6.41
CA ASP A 189 19.00 -13.87 -6.40
C ASP A 189 19.39 -14.37 -4.99
N VAL A 190 18.95 -15.59 -4.66
CA VAL A 190 19.34 -16.29 -3.43
C VAL A 190 19.60 -17.75 -3.78
N ARG A 191 20.84 -18.21 -3.61
CA ARG A 191 21.26 -19.55 -4.03
C ARG A 191 22.13 -20.23 -2.98
N GLU A 192 22.19 -21.55 -3.07
CA GLU A 192 23.07 -22.35 -2.22
C GLU A 192 24.51 -22.37 -2.74
N VAL A 193 25.45 -22.62 -1.82
CA VAL A 193 26.83 -22.96 -2.14
C VAL A 193 27.02 -24.46 -1.87
N GLU A 194 27.40 -25.21 -2.90
CA GLU A 194 27.68 -26.64 -2.79
C GLU A 194 29.04 -26.92 -2.11
N VAL A 195 29.10 -28.05 -1.40
CA VAL A 195 30.25 -28.47 -0.59
C VAL A 195 31.40 -28.92 -1.50
N GLY A 196 32.53 -28.22 -1.46
CA GLY A 196 33.80 -28.72 -2.00
C GLY A 196 34.41 -29.81 -1.11
N GLN A 197 35.17 -30.73 -1.70
CA GLN A 197 35.74 -31.99 -1.17
C GLN A 197 36.49 -31.95 0.19
N ASN A 198 36.58 -30.80 0.87
CA ASN A 198 37.29 -30.59 2.13
C ASN A 198 36.38 -30.20 3.31
N ASN A 199 35.12 -30.66 3.34
CA ASN A 199 34.23 -30.49 4.50
C ASN A 199 33.96 -29.02 4.89
N ALA A 200 33.99 -28.09 3.92
CA ALA A 200 33.98 -26.65 4.18
C ALA A 200 32.67 -25.96 3.73
N ASP A 201 31.79 -25.80 4.73
CA ASP A 201 30.68 -24.87 4.91
C ASP A 201 29.49 -24.88 3.89
N VAL A 202 28.33 -25.24 4.44
CA VAL A 202 26.99 -25.11 3.87
C VAL A 202 26.61 -23.62 3.83
N GLY A 203 26.61 -22.99 2.65
CA GLY A 203 26.42 -21.54 2.51
C GLY A 203 25.17 -21.10 1.74
N ILE A 204 24.76 -19.84 1.99
CA ILE A 204 23.77 -19.09 1.22
C ILE A 204 24.49 -17.91 0.54
N ILE A 205 24.28 -17.70 -0.75
CA ILE A 205 24.65 -16.45 -1.44
C ILE A 205 23.38 -15.62 -1.63
N VAL A 206 23.43 -14.37 -1.19
CA VAL A 206 22.42 -13.35 -1.47
C VAL A 206 23.02 -12.34 -2.43
N SER A 207 22.47 -12.25 -3.64
CA SER A 207 22.93 -11.35 -4.69
C SER A 207 22.11 -10.05 -4.68
N VAL A 208 22.79 -8.91 -4.80
CA VAL A 208 22.21 -7.56 -4.79
C VAL A 208 22.81 -6.79 -5.97
N GLY A 209 22.16 -6.84 -7.12
CA GLY A 209 22.75 -6.32 -8.36
C GLY A 209 24.04 -7.08 -8.71
N SER A 210 25.19 -6.40 -8.65
CA SER A 210 26.52 -6.99 -8.90
C SER A 210 27.23 -7.48 -7.63
N GLU A 211 26.69 -7.19 -6.44
CA GLU A 211 27.31 -7.58 -5.17
C GLU A 211 26.78 -8.93 -4.69
N GLU A 212 27.66 -9.77 -4.14
CA GLU A 212 27.29 -11.06 -3.56
C GLU A 212 27.65 -11.11 -2.07
N HIS A 213 26.68 -11.52 -1.26
CA HIS A 213 26.86 -11.71 0.18
C HIS A 213 26.72 -13.19 0.52
N ARG A 214 27.86 -13.85 0.75
CA ARG A 214 27.90 -15.25 1.24
C ARG A 214 27.71 -15.31 2.75
N PHE A 215 26.82 -16.17 3.23
CA PHE A 215 26.59 -16.46 4.63
C PHE A 215 26.63 -17.97 4.86
N ASP A 216 27.62 -18.44 5.61
CA ASP A 216 27.80 -19.85 5.88
C ASP A 216 27.00 -20.27 7.12
N ALA A 217 26.05 -21.18 6.91
CA ALA A 217 25.20 -21.76 7.93
C ALA A 217 25.91 -22.92 8.63
N THR A 218 25.50 -23.19 9.87
CA THR A 218 26.04 -24.31 10.65
C THR A 218 25.45 -25.66 10.23
N THR A 219 24.29 -25.68 9.58
CA THR A 219 23.60 -26.90 9.14
C THR A 219 22.85 -26.66 7.83
N THR A 220 22.63 -27.74 7.05
CA THR A 220 21.81 -27.74 5.83
C THR A 220 20.37 -27.29 6.09
N LEU A 221 19.80 -27.72 7.22
CA LEU A 221 18.45 -27.30 7.62
C LEU A 221 18.36 -25.78 7.81
N LYS A 222 19.32 -25.20 8.53
CA LYS A 222 19.36 -23.74 8.74
C LYS A 222 19.51 -22.99 7.43
N ARG A 223 20.38 -23.47 6.52
CA ARG A 223 20.55 -22.90 5.19
C ARG A 223 19.22 -22.88 4.43
N GLN A 224 18.53 -24.02 4.39
CA GLN A 224 17.25 -24.15 3.70
C GLN A 224 16.19 -23.22 4.31
N GLN A 225 16.03 -23.24 5.64
CA GLN A 225 15.09 -22.37 6.35
C GLN A 225 15.32 -20.88 6.05
N TRP A 226 16.57 -20.43 6.10
CA TRP A 226 16.90 -19.03 5.82
C TRP A 226 16.76 -18.66 4.35
N MET A 227 17.09 -19.58 3.43
CA MET A 227 16.91 -19.36 2.00
C MET A 227 15.43 -19.22 1.64
N GLU A 228 14.60 -20.18 2.08
CA GLU A 228 13.14 -20.14 1.92
C GLU A 228 12.55 -18.88 2.58
N ALA A 229 13.06 -18.48 3.74
CA ALA A 229 12.63 -17.29 4.43
C ALA A 229 12.93 -15.99 3.66
N ILE A 230 14.15 -15.83 3.13
CA ILE A 230 14.54 -14.64 2.35
C ILE A 230 13.72 -14.57 1.06
N VAL A 231 13.56 -15.70 0.35
CA VAL A 231 12.75 -15.80 -0.87
C VAL A 231 11.28 -15.48 -0.57
N GLY A 232 10.73 -16.02 0.52
CA GLY A 232 9.36 -15.72 0.96
C GLY A 232 9.15 -14.24 1.29
N ALA A 233 10.11 -13.61 1.96
CA ALA A 233 10.08 -12.17 2.23
C ALA A 233 10.04 -11.35 0.93
N ARG A 234 10.86 -11.72 -0.05
CA ARG A 234 10.88 -11.12 -1.40
C ARG A 234 9.53 -11.25 -2.10
N GLN A 235 8.96 -12.45 -2.13
CA GLN A 235 7.66 -12.70 -2.76
C GLN A 235 6.53 -11.86 -2.15
N VAL A 236 6.44 -11.80 -0.82
CA VAL A 236 5.44 -10.97 -0.14
C VAL A 236 5.64 -9.48 -0.45
N ARG A 237 6.89 -9.02 -0.48
CA ARG A 237 7.22 -7.64 -0.84
C ARG A 237 6.83 -7.31 -2.28
N ASP A 238 7.06 -8.22 -3.22
CA ASP A 238 6.70 -8.03 -4.63
C ASP A 238 5.18 -7.91 -4.82
N ILE A 239 4.40 -8.71 -4.08
CA ILE A 239 2.94 -8.60 -4.05
C ILE A 239 2.49 -7.24 -3.52
N MET A 240 3.13 -6.75 -2.44
CA MET A 240 2.81 -5.42 -1.88
C MET A 240 3.14 -4.30 -2.87
N LEU A 241 4.33 -4.35 -3.48
CA LEU A 241 4.76 -3.40 -4.48
C LEU A 241 3.84 -3.40 -5.71
N ALA A 242 3.38 -4.56 -6.16
CA ALA A 242 2.43 -4.67 -7.26
C ALA A 242 1.12 -3.94 -6.94
N LYS A 243 0.57 -4.13 -5.73
CA LYS A 243 -0.64 -3.43 -5.28
C LYS A 243 -0.43 -1.91 -5.16
N GLU A 244 0.74 -1.48 -4.68
CA GLU A 244 1.09 -0.06 -4.61
C GLU A 244 1.19 0.57 -6.01
N ARG A 245 1.83 -0.12 -6.96
CA ARG A 245 1.91 0.30 -8.37
C ARG A 245 0.52 0.41 -9.00
N GLU A 246 -0.35 -0.58 -8.81
CA GLU A 246 -1.71 -0.55 -9.34
C GLU A 246 -2.51 0.66 -8.81
N LYS A 247 -2.44 0.92 -7.49
CA LYS A 247 -3.07 2.10 -6.88
C LYS A 247 -2.52 3.40 -7.47
N ARG A 248 -1.19 3.48 -7.67
CA ARG A 248 -0.54 4.65 -8.25
C ARG A 248 -0.98 4.87 -9.70
N LEU A 249 -1.09 3.81 -10.49
CA LEU A 249 -1.58 3.88 -11.87
C LEU A 249 -3.00 4.44 -11.94
N LYS A 250 -3.92 3.93 -11.11
CA LYS A 250 -5.30 4.44 -11.03
C LYS A 250 -5.36 5.91 -10.61
N GLN A 251 -4.48 6.32 -9.70
CA GLN A 251 -4.39 7.71 -9.26
C GLN A 251 -3.87 8.62 -10.40
N VAL A 252 -2.83 8.20 -11.11
CA VAL A 252 -2.27 8.94 -12.26
C VAL A 252 -3.28 9.06 -13.39
N GLU A 253 -4.04 8.00 -13.68
CA GLU A 253 -5.11 8.02 -14.69
C GLU A 253 -6.17 9.08 -14.34
N LYS A 254 -6.60 9.13 -13.08
CA LYS A 254 -7.55 10.15 -12.61
C LYS A 254 -7.00 11.57 -12.75
N GLU A 255 -5.74 11.79 -12.34
CA GLU A 255 -5.07 13.08 -12.47
C GLU A 255 -4.96 13.52 -13.95
N ASN A 256 -4.63 12.58 -14.85
CA ASN A 256 -4.56 12.84 -16.30
C ASN A 256 -5.93 13.23 -16.87
N ASP A 257 -7.01 12.57 -16.44
CA ASP A 257 -8.38 12.92 -16.86
C ASP A 257 -8.81 14.30 -16.37
N GLU A 258 -8.42 14.70 -15.16
CA GLU A 258 -8.67 16.03 -14.63
C GLU A 258 -7.89 17.10 -15.42
N ILE A 259 -6.62 16.84 -15.73
CA ILE A 259 -5.78 17.71 -16.57
C ILE A 259 -6.40 17.87 -17.97
N ARG A 260 -6.86 16.77 -18.58
CA ARG A 260 -7.50 16.79 -19.89
C ARG A 260 -8.74 17.67 -19.90
N LYS A 261 -9.63 17.51 -18.92
CA LYS A 261 -10.84 18.37 -18.77
C LYS A 261 -10.47 19.84 -18.56
N MET A 262 -9.45 20.12 -17.76
CA MET A 262 -8.99 21.49 -17.53
C MET A 262 -8.42 22.11 -18.81
N SER A 263 -7.65 21.36 -19.58
CA SER A 263 -7.10 21.77 -20.87
C SER A 263 -8.19 22.06 -21.90
N GLU A 264 -9.19 21.17 -22.02
CA GLU A 264 -10.37 21.36 -22.88
C GLU A 264 -11.14 22.64 -22.50
N ASN A 265 -11.35 22.87 -21.20
CA ASN A 265 -12.00 24.07 -20.69
C ASN A 265 -11.20 25.34 -21.00
N LEU A 266 -9.88 25.32 -20.82
CA LEU A 266 -9.01 26.44 -21.14
C LEU A 266 -9.06 26.77 -22.63
N HIS A 267 -8.94 25.77 -23.49
CA HIS A 267 -9.03 25.95 -24.94
C HIS A 267 -10.39 26.55 -25.36
N MET A 268 -11.48 26.10 -24.75
CA MET A 268 -12.81 26.66 -24.98
C MET A 268 -12.90 28.14 -24.55
N MET A 269 -12.29 28.51 -23.42
CA MET A 269 -12.23 29.91 -22.98
C MET A 269 -11.40 30.78 -23.92
N GLU A 270 -10.27 30.29 -24.41
CA GLU A 270 -9.42 30.99 -25.37
C GLU A 270 -10.15 31.23 -26.71
N LYS A 271 -10.84 30.21 -27.23
CA LYS A 271 -11.64 30.33 -28.46
C LYS A 271 -12.78 31.35 -28.29
N ARG A 272 -13.46 31.34 -27.14
CA ARG A 272 -14.46 32.38 -26.80
C ARG A 272 -13.83 33.77 -26.76
N ARG A 273 -12.68 33.93 -26.11
CA ARG A 273 -11.97 35.21 -26.07
C ARG A 273 -11.59 35.72 -27.46
N ALA A 274 -11.06 34.86 -28.32
CA ALA A 274 -10.69 35.21 -29.69
C ALA A 274 -11.91 35.66 -30.51
N THR A 275 -13.00 34.88 -30.48
CA THR A 275 -14.25 35.24 -31.19
C THR A 275 -14.85 36.56 -30.71
N PHE A 276 -14.84 36.84 -29.40
CA PHE A 276 -15.27 38.14 -28.88
C PHE A 276 -14.36 39.29 -29.36
N GLN A 277 -13.05 39.08 -29.44
CA GLN A 277 -12.11 40.08 -29.96
C GLN A 277 -12.34 40.34 -31.46
N GLU A 278 -12.53 39.29 -32.25
CA GLU A 278 -12.84 39.37 -33.69
C GLU A 278 -14.16 40.12 -33.94
N ASP A 279 -15.23 39.78 -33.23
CA ASP A 279 -16.53 40.46 -33.39
C ASP A 279 -16.43 41.95 -33.00
N ARG A 280 -15.69 42.27 -31.93
CA ARG A 280 -15.42 43.66 -31.54
C ARG A 280 -14.67 44.42 -32.63
N MET A 281 -13.65 43.81 -33.24
CA MET A 281 -12.89 44.42 -34.33
C MET A 281 -13.77 44.60 -35.58
N ARG A 282 -14.58 43.61 -35.92
CA ARG A 282 -15.54 43.65 -37.03
C ARG A 282 -16.56 44.79 -36.87
N ARG A 283 -17.19 44.91 -35.69
CA ARG A 283 -18.14 46.01 -35.40
C ARG A 283 -17.48 47.38 -35.49
N ARG A 284 -16.24 47.51 -35.00
CA ARG A 284 -15.46 48.76 -35.12
C ARG A 284 -15.13 49.09 -36.57
N ALA A 285 -14.73 48.11 -37.38
CA ALA A 285 -14.47 48.29 -38.81
C ALA A 285 -15.74 48.71 -39.56
N ALA A 286 -16.86 48.02 -39.34
CA ALA A 286 -18.15 48.37 -39.94
C ALA A 286 -18.60 49.80 -39.57
N LYS A 287 -18.44 50.20 -38.31
CA LYS A 287 -18.74 51.58 -37.88
C LYS A 287 -17.84 52.61 -38.57
N ARG A 288 -16.56 52.31 -38.76
CA ARG A 288 -15.64 53.18 -39.53
C ARG A 288 -16.09 53.29 -40.99
N GLU A 289 -16.50 52.19 -41.60
CA GLU A 289 -17.04 52.16 -42.97
C GLU A 289 -18.29 53.03 -43.11
N GLN A 290 -19.25 52.88 -42.18
CA GLN A 290 -20.48 53.68 -42.14
C GLN A 290 -20.19 55.18 -41.99
N LEU A 291 -19.25 55.55 -41.12
CA LEU A 291 -18.83 56.95 -40.95
C LEU A 291 -18.18 57.48 -42.23
N ARG A 292 -17.31 56.70 -42.89
CA ARG A 292 -16.71 57.10 -44.18
C ARG A 292 -17.78 57.36 -45.23
N ALA A 293 -18.74 56.46 -45.37
CA ALA A 293 -19.85 56.61 -46.33
C ALA A 293 -20.71 57.85 -46.03
N LYS A 294 -21.04 58.09 -44.75
CA LYS A 294 -21.85 59.24 -44.31
C LYS A 294 -21.21 60.59 -44.62
N TYR A 295 -19.88 60.67 -44.52
CA TYR A 295 -19.13 61.92 -44.70
C TYR A 295 -18.35 61.99 -46.02
N HIS A 296 -18.62 61.08 -46.98
CA HIS A 296 -17.95 61.00 -48.28
C HIS A 296 -16.41 61.03 -48.20
N LEU A 297 -15.84 60.40 -47.16
CA LEU A 297 -14.40 60.34 -46.97
C LEU A 297 -13.79 59.27 -47.90
N ALA A 298 -12.77 59.64 -48.68
CA ALA A 298 -12.04 58.70 -49.52
C ALA A 298 -11.45 57.55 -48.68
N THR A 299 -11.53 56.33 -49.20
CA THR A 299 -10.80 55.20 -48.64
C THR A 299 -9.31 55.53 -48.71
N ALA A 300 -8.62 55.52 -47.57
CA ALA A 300 -7.16 55.59 -47.57
C ALA A 300 -6.64 54.41 -48.41
N ALA A 301 -6.08 54.72 -49.58
CA ALA A 301 -5.33 53.77 -50.38
C ALA A 301 -4.17 53.25 -49.52
N SER A 302 -4.01 51.93 -49.49
CA SER A 302 -2.90 51.24 -48.82
C SER A 302 -1.55 51.67 -49.36
#